data_AF-A0A495YCA4-F1
#
_entry.id   AF-A0A495YCA4-F1
#
_cell.length_a   1.000
_cell.length_b   1.000
_cell.length_c   1.000
_cell.angle_alpha   90.00
_cell.angle_beta   90.00
_cell.angle_gamma   90.00
#
_symmetry.space_group_name_H-M   'P 1'
#
loop_
_entity.id
_entity.type
_entity.pdbx_description
1 polymer ?
#
loop_
_entity_poly.entity_id
_entity_poly.type
_entity_poly.pdbx_seq_one_letter_code
_entity_poly.pdbx_strand_id
1 'polypeptide(L)'
;MFRRRFAHVPGVIDMARYLPEPTSDELRNLIDAAVRAVTLPAALAILGVHRTTLMRWRTGKVRIPPAALALLRVWSEGRLPGMSEDWRGFRFNGDALVGPTGQRYTVRDINAWHWKDQALDAHQRRIKQLEKIVFDQARRLDAMSGAANDGHDNPANPPPRPKTAAR
;
A
#
# COMPACT_ATOMS: atom_id res chain seq x y z
N MET A 1 -4.04 -30.29 -41.69
CA MET A 1 -5.09 -29.25 -41.74
C MET A 1 -5.76 -29.16 -40.37
N PHE A 2 -5.28 -28.28 -39.48
CA PHE A 2 -5.95 -27.97 -38.20
C PHE A 2 -5.60 -26.53 -37.82
N ARG A 3 -6.47 -25.57 -38.20
CA ARG A 3 -6.39 -24.19 -37.72
C ARG A 3 -7.08 -24.12 -36.35
N ARG A 4 -6.32 -24.02 -35.26
CA ARG A 4 -6.86 -23.54 -33.98
C ARG A 4 -7.06 -22.03 -34.11
N ARG A 5 -8.32 -21.58 -34.10
CA ARG A 5 -8.67 -20.18 -33.86
C ARG A 5 -8.35 -19.89 -32.39
N PHE A 6 -7.33 -19.08 -32.14
CA PHE A 6 -7.18 -18.45 -30.83
C PHE A 6 -8.23 -17.35 -30.72
N ALA A 7 -9.14 -17.51 -29.76
CA ALA A 7 -10.13 -16.52 -29.40
C ALA A 7 -9.42 -15.26 -28.89
N HIS A 8 -9.96 -14.10 -29.27
CA HIS A 8 -9.54 -12.80 -28.76
C HIS A 8 -9.80 -12.76 -27.25
N VAL A 9 -8.74 -12.68 -26.45
CA VAL A 9 -8.81 -12.45 -25.01
C VAL A 9 -8.81 -10.92 -24.80
N PRO A 10 -9.93 -10.32 -24.35
CA PRO A 10 -9.95 -8.90 -24.00
C PRO A 10 -9.16 -8.74 -22.70
N GLY A 11 -8.01 -8.07 -22.75
CA GLY A 11 -7.15 -7.88 -21.57
C GLY A 11 -5.66 -7.79 -21.83
N VAL A 12 -5.20 -7.94 -23.08
CA VAL A 12 -3.83 -7.56 -23.43
C VAL A 12 -3.79 -6.03 -23.49
N ILE A 13 -3.27 -5.43 -22.42
CA ILE A 13 -2.95 -4.00 -22.37
C ILE A 13 -2.13 -3.66 -23.61
N ASP A 14 -2.73 -2.86 -24.47
CA ASP A 14 -2.12 -2.34 -25.68
C ASP A 14 -0.83 -1.60 -25.32
N MET A 15 0.33 -2.22 -25.60
CA MET A 15 1.65 -1.62 -25.40
C MET A 15 1.88 -0.37 -26.28
N ALA A 16 0.90 0.00 -27.12
CA ALA A 16 0.99 1.07 -28.08
C ALA A 16 0.14 2.32 -27.74
N ARG A 17 -0.03 2.68 -26.46
CA ARG A 17 -0.11 4.13 -26.15
C ARG A 17 1.27 4.73 -26.35
N TYR A 18 1.61 4.96 -27.61
CA TYR A 18 2.75 5.74 -28.05
C TYR A 18 2.61 7.11 -27.40
N LEU A 19 3.22 7.30 -26.24
CA LEU A 19 3.43 8.64 -25.71
C LEU A 19 4.11 9.42 -26.86
N PRO A 20 3.52 10.53 -27.32
CA PRO A 20 4.00 11.24 -28.51
C PRO A 20 5.49 11.52 -28.39
N GLU A 21 6.18 11.55 -29.54
CA GLU A 21 7.58 11.94 -29.57
C GLU A 21 7.70 13.33 -28.91
N PRO A 22 8.49 13.47 -27.84
CA PRO A 22 8.56 14.72 -27.10
C PRO A 22 9.16 15.81 -27.99
N THR A 23 8.61 17.01 -27.86
CA THR A 23 9.19 18.21 -28.44
C THR A 23 10.61 18.44 -27.91
N SER A 24 11.42 19.24 -28.62
CA SER A 24 12.80 19.51 -28.18
C SER A 24 12.89 20.14 -26.78
N ASP A 25 11.88 20.94 -26.39
CA ASP A 25 11.82 21.57 -25.08
C ASP A 25 11.38 20.58 -23.98
N GLU A 26 10.39 19.74 -24.26
CA GLU A 26 10.02 18.63 -23.36
C GLU A 26 11.23 17.72 -23.13
N LEU A 27 11.95 17.39 -24.20
CA LEU A 27 13.12 16.53 -24.12
C LEU A 27 14.25 17.13 -23.29
N ARG A 28 14.46 18.44 -23.42
CA ARG A 28 15.41 19.17 -22.58
C ARG A 28 15.02 19.10 -21.11
N ASN A 29 13.76 19.40 -20.80
CA ASN A 29 13.24 19.37 -19.43
C ASN A 29 13.34 17.98 -18.80
N LEU A 30 13.05 16.96 -19.60
CA LEU A 30 13.05 15.55 -19.22
C LEU A 30 14.48 15.07 -18.92
N ILE A 31 15.45 15.41 -19.77
CA ILE A 31 16.88 15.15 -19.52
C ILE A 31 17.37 15.92 -18.30
N ASP A 32 16.99 17.20 -18.14
CA ASP A 32 17.40 18.01 -16.98
C ASP A 32 16.85 17.46 -15.66
N ALA A 33 15.59 17.06 -15.64
CA ALA A 33 14.97 16.43 -14.49
C ALA A 33 15.64 15.08 -14.16
N ALA A 34 15.87 14.25 -15.16
CA ALA A 34 16.57 12.97 -15.01
C ALA A 34 17.99 13.16 -14.44
N VAL A 35 18.77 14.08 -15.00
CA VAL A 35 20.13 14.39 -14.53
C VAL A 35 20.12 14.93 -13.10
N ARG A 36 19.10 15.70 -12.70
CA ARG A 36 18.94 16.11 -11.29
C ARG A 36 18.60 14.93 -10.38
N ALA A 37 17.83 13.96 -10.86
CA ALA A 37 17.40 12.81 -10.07
C ALA A 37 18.54 11.81 -9.79
N VAL A 38 19.40 11.54 -10.79
CA VAL A 38 20.46 10.52 -10.67
C VAL A 38 21.89 11.06 -10.76
N THR A 39 22.09 12.36 -10.97
CA THR A 39 23.38 13.00 -11.34
C THR A 39 23.83 12.73 -12.78
N LEU A 40 24.61 13.64 -13.36
CA LEU A 40 25.12 13.50 -14.72
C LEU A 40 26.02 12.25 -14.91
N PRO A 41 27.01 11.98 -14.04
CA PRO A 41 27.87 10.80 -14.22
C PRO A 41 27.08 9.48 -14.21
N ALA A 42 26.13 9.33 -13.27
CA ALA A 42 25.33 8.11 -13.22
C ALA A 42 24.36 8.02 -14.40
N ALA A 43 23.75 9.13 -14.84
CA ALA A 43 22.90 9.14 -16.02
C ALA A 43 23.65 8.64 -17.26
N LEU A 44 24.89 9.11 -17.49
CA LEU A 44 25.71 8.67 -18.61
C LEU A 44 26.07 7.18 -18.51
N ALA A 45 26.43 6.72 -17.33
CA ALA A 45 26.78 5.31 -17.08
C ALA A 45 25.58 4.38 -17.32
N ILE A 46 24.41 4.70 -16.77
CA ILE A 46 23.21 3.85 -16.88
C ILE A 46 22.65 3.87 -18.30
N LEU A 47 22.65 5.04 -18.97
CA LEU A 47 22.22 5.14 -20.36
C LEU A 47 23.24 4.52 -21.34
N GLY A 48 24.47 4.26 -20.89
CA GLY A 48 25.54 3.73 -21.72
C GLY A 48 25.96 4.70 -22.84
N VAL A 49 25.88 6.02 -22.60
CA VAL A 49 26.17 7.04 -23.63
C VAL A 49 27.20 8.07 -23.16
N HIS A 50 27.91 8.63 -24.13
CA HIS A 50 28.83 9.74 -23.88
C HIS A 50 28.09 11.07 -23.70
N ARG A 51 28.72 12.03 -22.99
CA ARG A 51 28.18 13.38 -22.75
C ARG A 51 27.74 14.07 -24.04
N THR A 52 28.49 13.90 -25.13
CA THR A 52 28.17 14.50 -26.44
C THR A 52 26.87 13.95 -27.03
N THR A 53 26.60 12.65 -26.88
CA THR A 53 25.35 12.01 -27.30
C THR A 53 24.17 12.57 -26.52
N LEU A 54 24.30 12.68 -25.19
CA LEU A 54 23.27 13.27 -24.34
C LEU A 54 22.99 14.74 -24.71
N MET A 55 24.02 15.52 -25.07
CA MET A 55 23.82 16.90 -25.56
C MET A 55 23.13 16.96 -26.91
N ARG A 56 23.45 16.06 -27.85
CA ARG A 56 22.76 15.98 -29.14
C ARG A 56 21.27 15.68 -28.96
N TRP A 57 20.94 14.74 -28.08
CA TRP A 57 19.58 14.45 -27.66
C TRP A 57 18.90 15.69 -27.08
N ARG A 58 19.52 16.37 -26.11
CA ARG A 58 19.00 17.60 -25.49
C ARG A 58 18.70 18.73 -26.48
N THR A 59 19.44 18.80 -27.58
CA THR A 59 19.24 19.79 -28.66
C THR A 59 18.29 19.31 -29.77
N GLY A 60 17.74 18.10 -29.68
CA GLY A 60 16.88 17.51 -30.72
C GLY A 60 17.61 17.14 -32.02
N LYS A 61 18.96 17.16 -32.03
CA LYS A 61 19.77 16.90 -33.24
C LYS A 61 19.74 15.43 -33.67
N VAL A 62 19.47 14.52 -32.73
CA VAL A 62 19.44 13.07 -32.97
C VAL A 62 18.28 12.47 -32.18
N ARG A 63 17.58 11.51 -32.79
CA ARG A 63 16.49 10.76 -32.14
C ARG A 63 17.01 9.94 -30.96
N ILE A 64 16.28 9.93 -29.86
CA ILE A 64 16.60 9.12 -28.68
C ILE A 64 16.10 7.69 -28.90
N PRO A 65 16.89 6.65 -28.57
CA PRO A 65 16.42 5.28 -28.55
C PRO A 65 15.21 5.10 -27.60
N PRO A 66 14.15 4.35 -27.98
CA PRO A 66 12.94 4.22 -27.18
C PRO A 66 13.18 3.78 -25.72
N ALA A 67 14.13 2.88 -25.49
CA ALA A 67 14.49 2.42 -24.15
C ALA A 67 15.11 3.55 -23.30
N ALA A 68 15.98 4.38 -23.89
CA ALA A 68 16.55 5.54 -23.21
C ALA A 68 15.48 6.60 -22.91
N LEU A 69 14.55 6.84 -23.84
CA LEU A 69 13.43 7.76 -23.60
C LEU A 69 12.52 7.26 -22.47
N ALA A 70 12.19 5.97 -22.46
CA ALA A 70 11.43 5.35 -21.39
C ALA A 70 12.13 5.54 -20.04
N LEU A 71 13.43 5.24 -19.95
CA LEU A 71 14.19 5.41 -18.71
C LEU A 71 14.23 6.86 -18.23
N LEU A 72 14.45 7.80 -19.14
CA LEU A 72 14.43 9.23 -18.81
C LEU A 72 13.04 9.66 -18.30
N ARG A 73 11.95 9.12 -18.86
CA ARG A 73 10.56 9.33 -18.36
C ARG A 73 10.38 8.75 -16.96
N VAL A 74 10.91 7.55 -16.70
CA VAL A 74 10.89 6.97 -15.35
C VAL A 74 11.59 7.88 -14.36
N TRP A 75 12.76 8.42 -14.69
CA TRP A 75 13.48 9.30 -13.74
C TRP A 75 12.85 10.67 -13.54
N SER A 76 12.22 11.23 -14.57
CA SER A 76 11.64 12.57 -14.53
C SER A 76 10.21 12.59 -13.98
N GLU A 77 9.37 11.66 -14.42
CA GLU A 77 7.95 11.59 -14.09
C GLU A 77 7.63 10.54 -13.01
N GLY A 78 8.56 9.60 -12.78
CA GLY A 78 8.36 8.41 -11.95
C GLY A 78 7.25 7.47 -12.43
N ARG A 79 6.83 7.61 -13.69
CA ARG A 79 5.89 6.69 -14.33
C ARG A 79 6.67 5.51 -14.89
N LEU A 80 6.47 4.33 -14.33
CA LEU A 80 6.80 3.10 -15.03
C LEU A 80 5.70 2.80 -16.07
N PRO A 81 6.05 2.27 -17.26
CA PRO A 81 5.06 1.83 -18.23
C PRO A 81 4.09 0.83 -17.58
N GLY A 82 2.79 1.07 -17.68
CA GLY A 82 1.76 0.20 -17.09
C GLY A 82 1.39 0.49 -15.63
N MET A 83 1.95 1.53 -14.99
CA MET A 83 1.50 1.96 -13.66
C MET A 83 0.14 2.65 -13.69
N SER A 84 -0.63 2.47 -12.61
CA SER A 84 -1.88 3.21 -12.38
C SER A 84 -1.62 4.70 -12.19
N GLU A 85 -2.70 5.49 -12.27
CA GLU A 85 -2.65 6.94 -12.08
C GLU A 85 -2.15 7.35 -10.67
N ASP A 86 -2.30 6.48 -9.68
CA ASP A 86 -1.90 6.71 -8.28
C ASP A 86 -0.37 6.89 -8.11
N TRP A 87 0.41 6.38 -9.06
CA TRP A 87 1.87 6.52 -9.06
C TRP A 87 2.33 7.86 -9.62
N ARG A 88 1.43 8.71 -10.09
CA ARG A 88 1.80 10.00 -10.69
C ARG A 88 2.49 10.90 -9.67
N GLY A 89 3.67 11.39 -10.04
CA GLY A 89 4.44 12.35 -9.25
C GLY A 89 5.26 11.72 -8.12
N PHE A 90 5.15 10.40 -7.93
CA PHE A 90 6.21 9.66 -7.25
C PHE A 90 7.48 9.72 -8.09
N ARG A 91 8.66 9.67 -7.48
CA ARG A 91 9.94 9.61 -8.19
C ARG A 91 11.02 9.00 -7.30
N PHE A 92 12.05 8.41 -7.91
CA PHE A 92 13.23 7.98 -7.16
C PHE A 92 14.24 9.12 -7.03
N ASN A 93 14.73 9.35 -5.82
CA ASN A 93 15.83 10.28 -5.55
C ASN A 93 16.82 9.62 -4.60
N GLY A 94 17.94 9.14 -5.15
CA GLY A 94 18.90 8.35 -4.42
C GLY A 94 18.29 7.03 -3.93
N ASP A 95 18.28 6.85 -2.61
CA ASP A 95 17.77 5.67 -1.89
C ASP A 95 16.31 5.79 -1.44
N ALA A 96 15.64 6.89 -1.78
CA ALA A 96 14.29 7.18 -1.34
C ALA A 96 13.30 7.29 -2.51
N LEU A 97 12.10 6.75 -2.31
CA LEU A 97 10.92 7.04 -3.10
C LEU A 97 10.29 8.34 -2.58
N VAL A 98 10.19 9.34 -3.44
CA VAL A 98 9.66 10.67 -3.09
C VAL A 98 8.26 10.81 -3.68
N GLY A 99 7.26 11.04 -2.84
CA GLY A 99 5.88 11.28 -3.26
C GLY A 99 5.66 12.65 -3.90
N PRO A 100 4.49 12.88 -4.52
CA PRO A 100 4.15 14.16 -5.15
C PRO A 100 4.13 15.34 -4.16
N THR A 101 3.82 15.07 -2.90
CA THR A 101 3.84 16.04 -1.80
C THR A 101 5.22 16.25 -1.17
N GLY A 102 6.26 15.61 -1.70
CA GLY A 102 7.64 15.72 -1.22
C GLY A 102 8.01 14.79 -0.06
N GLN A 103 7.07 13.97 0.41
CA GLN A 103 7.31 12.93 1.41
C GLN A 103 8.37 11.95 0.89
N ARG A 104 9.33 11.57 1.73
CA ARG A 104 10.39 10.62 1.38
C ARG A 104 10.16 9.30 2.09
N TYR A 105 10.21 8.21 1.33
CA TYR A 105 10.07 6.85 1.81
C TYR A 105 11.35 6.08 1.49
N THR A 106 12.13 5.76 2.51
CA THR A 106 13.26 4.84 2.35
C THR A 106 12.79 3.40 2.41
N VAL A 107 13.63 2.45 1.98
CA VAL A 107 13.35 1.01 2.15
C VAL A 107 13.11 0.66 3.61
N ARG A 108 13.81 1.33 4.54
CA ARG A 108 13.62 1.13 5.99
C ARG A 108 12.23 1.59 6.44
N ASP A 109 11.74 2.71 5.92
CA ASP A 109 10.42 3.23 6.27
C ASP A 109 9.30 2.31 5.77
N ILE A 110 9.44 1.82 4.54
CA ILE A 110 8.49 0.88 3.94
C ILE A 110 8.46 -0.42 4.76
N ASN A 111 9.64 -0.96 5.12
CA ASN A 111 9.72 -2.14 5.98
C ASN A 111 9.13 -1.87 7.37
N ALA A 112 9.32 -0.67 7.93
CA ALA A 112 8.75 -0.28 9.21
C ALA A 112 7.21 -0.32 9.20
N TRP A 113 6.55 -0.11 8.06
CA TRP A 113 5.10 -0.26 7.97
C TRP A 113 4.63 -1.68 8.20
N HIS A 114 5.33 -2.68 7.64
CA HIS A 114 5.00 -4.09 7.91
C HIS A 114 5.12 -4.44 9.39
N TRP A 115 6.16 -3.93 10.06
CA TRP A 115 6.33 -4.15 11.50
C TRP A 115 5.26 -3.44 12.33
N LYS A 116 4.87 -2.22 11.95
CA LYS A 116 3.79 -1.47 12.60
C LYS A 116 2.44 -2.19 12.45
N ASP A 117 2.15 -2.71 11.27
CA ASP A 117 0.93 -3.46 11.00
C ASP A 117 0.85 -4.73 11.87
N GLN A 118 1.94 -5.50 11.92
CA GLN A 118 2.03 -6.68 12.80
C GLN A 118 1.87 -6.32 14.30
N ALA A 119 2.47 -5.20 14.73
CA ALA A 119 2.33 -4.73 16.11
C ALA A 119 0.88 -4.29 16.42
N LEU A 120 0.22 -3.58 15.49
CA LEU A 120 -1.17 -3.19 15.61
C LEU A 120 -2.08 -4.42 15.72
N ASP A 121 -1.88 -5.42 14.86
CA ASP A 121 -2.60 -6.68 14.90
C ASP A 121 -2.42 -7.43 16.23
N ALA A 122 -1.19 -7.48 16.74
CA ALA A 122 -0.89 -8.10 18.02
C ALA A 122 -1.58 -7.36 19.18
N HIS A 123 -1.56 -6.03 19.15
CA HIS A 123 -2.24 -5.21 20.15
C HIS A 123 -3.76 -5.37 20.08
N GLN A 124 -4.36 -5.38 18.89
CA GLN A 124 -5.79 -5.62 18.71
C GLN A 124 -6.23 -6.98 19.25
N ARG A 125 -5.44 -8.05 19.00
CA ARG A 125 -5.69 -9.38 19.58
C ARG A 125 -5.63 -9.36 21.10
N ARG A 126 -4.65 -8.65 21.66
CA ARG A 126 -4.49 -8.54 23.11
C ARG A 126 -5.67 -7.80 23.75
N ILE A 127 -6.11 -6.70 23.14
CA ILE A 127 -7.27 -5.93 23.60
C ILE A 127 -8.51 -6.83 23.64
N LYS A 128 -8.83 -7.52 22.55
CA LYS A 128 -9.97 -8.46 22.48
C LYS A 128 -9.90 -9.55 23.55
N GLN A 129 -8.71 -10.09 23.81
CA GLN A 129 -8.52 -11.10 24.85
C GLN A 129 -8.80 -10.53 26.24
N LEU A 130 -8.30 -9.32 26.53
CA LEU A 130 -8.51 -8.66 27.81
C LEU A 130 -9.99 -8.31 28.01
N GLU A 131 -10.66 -7.78 26.98
CA GLU A 131 -12.10 -7.52 27.00
C GLU A 131 -12.90 -8.78 27.34
N LYS A 132 -12.55 -9.92 26.73
CA LYS A 132 -13.19 -11.20 27.04
C LYS A 132 -12.96 -11.62 28.49
N ILE A 133 -11.74 -11.50 29.00
CA ILE A 133 -11.41 -11.85 30.40
C ILE A 133 -12.21 -10.98 31.37
N VAL A 134 -12.25 -9.67 31.13
CA VAL A 134 -13.01 -8.72 31.95
C VAL A 134 -14.50 -9.08 31.94
N PHE A 135 -15.06 -9.37 30.77
CA PHE A 135 -16.45 -9.78 30.63
C PHE A 135 -16.76 -11.09 31.39
N ASP A 136 -15.91 -12.12 31.23
CA ASP A 136 -16.07 -13.40 31.93
C ASP A 136 -15.97 -13.24 33.45
N GLN A 137 -15.08 -12.37 33.93
CA GLN A 137 -14.93 -12.04 35.35
C GLN A 137 -16.16 -11.31 35.90
N ALA A 138 -16.65 -10.29 35.21
CA ALA A 138 -17.87 -9.57 35.59
C ALA A 138 -19.06 -10.55 35.71
N ARG A 139 -19.25 -11.42 34.71
CA ARG A 139 -20.30 -12.44 34.73
C ARG A 139 -20.18 -13.42 35.91
N ARG A 140 -18.96 -13.81 36.28
CA ARG A 140 -18.72 -14.69 37.44
C ARG A 140 -19.08 -14.00 38.76
N LEU A 141 -18.72 -12.73 38.90
CA LEU A 141 -19.06 -11.93 40.09
C LEU A 141 -20.57 -11.79 40.24
N ASP A 142 -21.29 -11.49 39.15
CA ASP A 142 -22.75 -11.40 39.17
C ASP A 142 -23.39 -12.74 39.58
N ALA A 143 -22.90 -13.86 39.06
CA ALA A 143 -23.39 -15.19 39.42
C ALA A 143 -23.15 -15.53 40.91
N MET A 144 -21.98 -15.17 41.45
CA MET A 144 -21.67 -15.35 42.88
C MET A 144 -22.54 -14.47 43.78
N SER A 145 -22.81 -13.23 43.36
CA SER A 145 -23.67 -12.31 44.11
C SER A 145 -25.14 -12.75 44.11
N GLY A 146 -25.63 -13.34 43.01
CA GLY A 146 -26.97 -13.92 42.95
C GLY A 146 -27.16 -15.09 43.91
N ALA A 147 -26.19 -16.02 43.94
CA ALA A 147 -26.23 -17.18 44.83
C ALA A 147 -26.15 -16.81 46.33
N ALA A 148 -25.52 -15.69 46.67
CA ALA A 148 -25.46 -15.19 48.05
C ALA A 148 -26.80 -14.57 48.51
N ASN A 149 -27.61 -14.04 47.60
CA ASN A 149 -28.92 -13.47 47.92
C ASN A 149 -30.03 -14.53 48.06
N ASP A 150 -29.92 -15.66 47.38
CA ASP A 150 -30.90 -16.76 47.45
C ASP A 150 -30.80 -17.58 48.76
N GLY A 151 -29.72 -17.43 49.53
CA GLY A 151 -29.48 -18.12 50.79
C GLY A 151 -30.07 -17.44 52.04
N HIS A 152 -30.74 -16.29 51.90
CA HIS A 152 -31.44 -15.65 53.01
C HIS A 152 -32.90 -16.13 53.02
N ASP A 153 -33.11 -17.38 53.44
CA ASP A 153 -34.41 -17.83 53.96
C ASP A 153 -34.79 -16.89 55.10
N ASN A 154 -35.65 -15.92 54.82
CA ASN A 154 -36.19 -15.02 55.82
C ASN A 154 -37.00 -15.89 56.81
N PRO A 155 -36.57 -16.05 58.07
CA PRO A 155 -37.27 -16.89 59.04
C PRO A 155 -38.66 -16.35 59.39
N ALA A 156 -39.02 -15.16 58.88
CA ALA A 156 -40.34 -14.56 59.03
C ALA A 156 -41.41 -15.07 58.04
N ASN A 157 -41.06 -15.89 57.04
CA ASN A 157 -42.05 -16.41 56.10
C ASN A 157 -42.63 -17.76 56.58
N PRO A 158 -43.92 -17.81 56.96
CA PRO A 158 -44.53 -19.06 57.41
C PRO A 158 -44.67 -20.05 56.24
N PRO A 159 -44.54 -21.37 56.50
CA PRO A 159 -44.62 -22.38 55.45
C PRO A 159 -45.99 -22.35 54.75
N PRO A 160 -46.04 -22.61 53.43
CA PRO A 160 -47.30 -22.58 52.68
C PRO A 160 -48.26 -23.65 53.19
N ARG A 161 -49.49 -23.23 53.52
CA ARG A 161 -50.55 -24.10 54.03
C ARG A 161 -50.92 -25.18 52.99
N PRO A 162 -51.01 -26.46 53.37
CA PRO A 162 -51.39 -27.52 52.43
C PRO A 162 -52.82 -27.30 51.91
N LYS A 163 -52.98 -27.41 50.59
CA LYS A 163 -54.28 -27.31 49.92
C LYS A 163 -55.05 -28.60 50.15
N THR A 164 -56.11 -28.55 50.95
CA THR A 164 -57.07 -29.65 51.10
C THR A 164 -57.79 -29.86 49.76
N ALA A 165 -57.64 -31.03 49.16
CA ALA A 165 -58.42 -31.44 48.00
C ALA A 165 -59.88 -31.66 48.44
N ALA A 166 -60.80 -30.86 47.91
CA ALA A 166 -62.23 -31.09 48.05
C ALA A 166 -62.65 -32.26 47.13
N ARG A 167 -63.51 -33.12 47.67
CA ARG A 167 -64.01 -34.35 47.08
C ARG A 167 -65.28 -34.10 46.27
#